data_AF-A0A444IRI4-F1
#
_entry.id   AF-A0A444IRI4-F1
#
_cell.length_a   1.000
_cell.length_b   1.000
_cell.length_c   1.000
_cell.angle_alpha   90.00
_cell.angle_beta   90.00
_cell.angle_gamma   90.00
#
_symmetry.space_group_name_H-M   'P 1'
#
loop_
_entity.id
_entity.type
_entity.pdbx_description
1 polymer ?
#
loop_
_entity_poly.entity_id
_entity_poly.type
_entity_poly.pdbx_seq_one_letter_code
_entity_poly.pdbx_strand_id
1 'polypeptide(L)' 'MENHKTFCPMPGINAGIFTLKDLERVSALAQKYEVPMVKVTGGQRLFFQGLEPKKEEP' A
#
# COMPACT_ATOMS: atom_id res chain seq x y z
N MET A 1 17.28 10.74 7.38
CA MET A 1 16.51 9.74 6.61
C MET A 1 15.17 10.38 6.29
N GLU A 2 15.02 10.88 5.08
CA GLU A 2 13.83 11.58 4.62
C GLU A 2 12.63 10.62 4.62
N ASN A 3 11.63 10.92 5.44
CA ASN A 3 10.36 10.21 5.45
C ASN A 3 9.60 10.58 4.17
N HIS A 4 9.87 9.87 3.07
CA HIS A 4 9.06 9.95 1.86
C HIS A 4 7.64 9.54 2.21
N LYS A 5 6.79 10.56 2.27
CA LYS A 5 5.37 10.54 2.63
C LYS A 5 4.65 9.44 1.84
N THR A 6 4.48 8.26 2.46
CA THR A 6 3.74 7.14 1.87
C THR A 6 2.55 6.85 2.76
N PHE A 7 1.36 7.19 2.27
CA PHE A 7 0.09 6.87 2.91
C PHE A 7 -0.68 5.91 2.01
N CYS A 8 -0.99 4.72 2.54
CA CYS A 8 -2.12 3.93 2.05
C CYS A 8 -2.74 3.16 3.22
N PRO A 9 -3.82 3.68 3.83
CA PRO A 9 -4.58 2.92 4.80
C PRO A 9 -5.42 1.89 4.04
N MET A 10 -5.03 0.62 4.09
CA MET A 10 -5.97 -0.47 3.77
C MET A 10 -6.90 -0.62 4.99
N PRO A 11 -8.20 -0.36 4.88
CA PRO A 11 -9.10 -0.49 6.02
C PRO A 11 -9.23 -1.98 6.40
N GLY A 12 -8.84 -2.29 7.64
CA GLY A 12 -9.22 -3.52 8.36
C GLY A 12 -8.65 -4.84 7.84
N ILE A 13 -7.34 -5.04 7.98
CA ILE A 13 -6.76 -6.40 7.96
C ILE A 13 -6.85 -6.95 9.39
N ASN A 14 -7.71 -7.95 9.62
CA ASN A 14 -7.80 -8.57 10.95
C ASN A 14 -6.65 -9.55 11.14
N ALA A 15 -5.72 -9.25 12.05
CA ALA A 15 -4.59 -10.10 12.40
C ALA A 15 -3.73 -10.60 11.22
N GLY A 16 -3.64 -9.82 10.13
CA GLY A 16 -2.88 -10.22 8.93
C GLY A 16 -3.57 -11.27 8.04
N ILE A 17 -4.86 -11.53 8.23
CA ILE A 17 -5.62 -12.50 7.45
C ILE A 17 -6.13 -11.86 6.16
N PHE A 18 -5.92 -12.56 5.04
CA PHE A 18 -6.39 -12.15 3.71
C PHE A 18 -7.14 -13.28 3.04
N THR A 19 -8.20 -12.94 2.32
CA THR A 19 -8.78 -13.81 1.29
C THR A 19 -8.08 -13.58 -0.05
N LEU A 20 -8.25 -14.50 -1.00
CA LEU A 20 -7.78 -14.29 -2.38
C LEU A 20 -8.32 -12.98 -2.98
N LYS A 21 -9.59 -12.64 -2.70
CA LYS A 21 -10.24 -11.41 -3.16
C LYS A 21 -9.57 -10.14 -2.63
N ASP A 22 -9.01 -10.19 -1.41
CA ASP A 22 -8.30 -9.06 -0.84
C ASP A 22 -6.95 -8.85 -1.53
N LEU A 23 -6.24 -9.95 -1.84
CA LEU A 23 -4.99 -9.90 -2.59
C LEU A 23 -5.20 -9.38 -4.02
N GLU A 24 -6.28 -9.79 -4.69
CA GLU A 24 -6.66 -9.27 -6.00
C GLU A 24 -6.89 -7.75 -5.97
N ARG A 25 -7.60 -7.24 -4.94
CA ARG A 25 -7.80 -5.79 -4.76
C ARG A 25 -6.49 -5.06 -4.53
N VAL A 26 -5.62 -5.61 -3.68
CA VAL A 26 -4.29 -5.04 -3.42
C VAL A 26 -3.48 -4.98 -4.73
N SER A 27 -3.48 -6.05 -5.52
CA SER A 27 -2.81 -6.09 -6.83
C SER A 27 -3.37 -5.05 -7.80
N ALA A 28 -4.70 -4.95 -7.90
CA ALA A 28 -5.35 -3.97 -8.76
C ALA A 28 -5.00 -2.53 -8.37
N LEU A 29 -4.94 -2.23 -7.07
CA LEU A 29 -4.51 -0.92 -6.58
C LEU A 29 -3.03 -0.67 -6.85
N ALA A 30 -2.17 -1.66 -6.61
CA ALA A 30 -0.74 -1.55 -6.88
C ALA A 30 -0.47 -1.24 -8.36
N GLN A 31 -1.19 -1.90 -9.27
CA GLN A 31 -1.11 -1.61 -10.71
C GLN A 31 -1.66 -0.22 -11.04
N LYS A 32 -2.84 0.13 -10.53
CA LYS A 32 -3.49 1.43 -10.79
C LYS A 32 -2.64 2.62 -10.40
N TYR A 33 -1.90 2.50 -9.30
CA TYR A 33 -1.05 3.57 -8.76
C TYR A 33 0.43 3.35 -9.08
N GLU A 34 0.77 2.38 -9.94
CA GLU A 34 2.15 2.05 -10.33
C GLU A 34 3.08 1.90 -9.13
N VAL A 35 2.59 1.26 -8.06
CA VAL A 35 3.34 1.01 -6.83
C VAL A 35 4.53 0.11 -7.15
N PRO A 36 5.78 0.57 -6.93
CA PRO A 36 6.95 -0.25 -7.25
C PRO A 36 7.09 -1.47 -6.34
N MET A 37 6.69 -1.34 -5.06
CA MET A 37 6.85 -2.39 -4.07
C MET A 37 5.73 -2.38 -3.02
N VAL A 38 5.26 -3.58 -2.68
CA VAL A 38 4.39 -3.80 -1.53
C VAL A 38 5.16 -4.57 -0.46
N LYS A 39 5.26 -4.02 0.74
CA LYS A 39 5.95 -4.61 1.89
C LYS A 39 4.95 -5.06 2.95
N VAL A 40 5.14 -6.27 3.48
CA VAL A 40 4.47 -6.71 4.72
C VAL A 40 5.27 -6.19 5.91
N THR A 41 4.61 -5.52 6.84
CA THR A 41 5.23 -4.98 8.07
C THR A 41 5.14 -5.98 9.22
N GLY A 42 6.01 -5.83 10.23
CA GLY A 42 5.96 -6.66 11.45
C GLY A 42 4.66 -6.52 12.24
N GLY A 43 3.88 -5.46 11.99
CA GLY A 43 2.55 -5.27 12.57
C GLY A 43 1.40 -5.82 11.70
N GLN A 44 1.68 -6.75 10.78
CA GLN A 44 0.67 -7.40 9.93
C GLN A 44 -0.11 -6.44 9.02
N ARG A 45 0.55 -5.39 8.55
CA ARG A 45 0.00 -4.40 7.60
C ARG A 45 0.74 -4.47 6.27
N LEU A 46 0.05 -4.14 5.19
CA LEU A 46 0.66 -3.90 3.89
C LEU A 46 1.06 -2.43 3.77
N PHE A 47 2.25 -2.20 3.22
CA PHE A 47 2.80 -0.87 3.00
C PHE A 47 3.20 -0.75 1.54
N PHE A 48 2.61 0.21 0.82
CA PHE A 48 3.00 0.55 -0.55
C PHE A 48 4.20 1.48 -0.46
N GLN A 49 5.31 1.13 -1.10
CA GLN A 49 6.59 1.82 -0.99
C GLN A 49 7.10 2.22 -2.37
N GLY A 50 7.78 3.37 -2.43
CA GLY A 50 8.39 3.87 -3.67
C GLY A 50 7.46 4.71 -4.54
N LEU A 51 6.26 5.04 -4.04
CA LEU A 51 5.40 6.01 -4.69
C LEU A 51 6.04 7.40 -4.62
N GLU A 52 6.13 8.07 -5.77
CA GLU A 52 6.44 9.49 -5.81
C GLU A 52 5.20 10.28 -5.35
N PRO A 53 5.37 11.30 -4.50
CA PRO A 53 4.25 12.15 -4.13
C PRO A 53 3.74 12.82 -5.41
N LYS A 54 2.50 12.51 -5.78
CA LYS A 54 1.82 13.28 -6.82
C LYS A 54 1.80 14.73 -6.35
N LYS A 55 2.44 15.64 -7.10
CA LYS A 55 2.24 17.08 -6.91
C LYS A 55 0.74 17.31 -7.11
N GLU A 56 0.02 17.54 -6.02
CA GLU A 56 -1.28 18.18 -6.10
C GLU A 56 -1.01 19.57 -6.69
N GLU A 57 -1.47 19.79 -7.92
CA GLU A 57 -1.63 21.16 -8.41
C GLU A 57 -2.66 21.85 -7.50
N PRO A 58 -2.42 23.13 -7.13
CA PRO A 58 -3.23 23.86 -6.17
C PRO A 58 -4.68 24.06 -6.62
#